data_AF-A0A7S3YGJ7-F1
#
_entry.id   AF-A0A7S3YGJ7-F1
#
_cell.length_a   1.000
_cell.length_b   1.000
_cell.length_c   1.000
_cell.angle_alpha   90.00
_cell.angle_beta   90.00
_cell.angle_gamma   90.00
#
_symmetry.space_group_name_H-M   'P 1'
#
loop_
_entity.id
_entity.type
_entity.pdbx_description
1 polymer ?
#
loop_
_entity_poly.entity_id
_entity_poly.type
_entity_poly.pdbx_seq_one_letter_code
_entity_poly.pdbx_strand_id
1 'polypeptide(L)'
;MQNMLEIARKEDQKAISEKRDISPVPYVAAAAAAAPIVTGFPAQVLAVTPPLFYFYLQTSGIATCSKIKEAGTTGDFSPAQFVSLYTNGTVWVIYGALAQDMTVLIPNATAVGFGLYYTSVFAKYHPESMMKWYAGSAAIIAGSAAAATLPNGLDIVGWTGCAMAVILLSSPLAVVGKVMKDKSTAALPFGPSLAGFLNASTWAAYGSLVAMDPYIYAPNGLGMAACAIQLSLFGIYGFPPSASAEAAKPVEEAAEPEKPEEKPKA
;
A
#
# COMPACT_ATOMS: atom_id res chain seq x y z
N MET A 1 -57.13 -18.01 -15.46
CA MET A 1 -56.09 -18.06 -14.40
C MET A 1 -54.68 -18.21 -14.99
N GLN A 2 -54.41 -19.22 -15.83
CA GLN A 2 -53.07 -19.42 -16.42
C GLN A 2 -52.56 -18.23 -17.24
N ASN A 3 -53.42 -17.60 -18.05
CA ASN A 3 -53.04 -16.45 -18.87
C ASN A 3 -52.61 -15.22 -18.04
N MET A 4 -53.24 -15.01 -16.88
CA MET A 4 -52.91 -13.92 -15.95
C MET A 4 -51.56 -14.15 -15.26
N LEU A 5 -51.26 -15.40 -14.90
CA LEU A 5 -49.98 -15.77 -14.31
C LEU A 5 -48.81 -15.63 -15.30
N GLU A 6 -49.07 -15.90 -16.59
CA GLU A 6 -48.06 -15.75 -17.63
C GLU A 6 -47.76 -14.27 -17.94
N ILE A 7 -48.78 -13.41 -17.88
CA ILE A 7 -48.63 -11.95 -18.01
C ILE A 7 -47.84 -11.39 -16.84
N ALA A 8 -48.22 -11.73 -15.60
CA ALA A 8 -47.50 -11.29 -14.39
C ALA A 8 -46.02 -11.72 -14.41
N ARG A 9 -45.73 -12.95 -14.87
CA ARG A 9 -44.36 -13.44 -15.03
C ARG A 9 -43.57 -12.64 -16.06
N LYS A 10 -44.18 -12.26 -17.19
CA LYS A 10 -43.53 -11.46 -18.23
C LYS A 10 -43.26 -10.02 -17.75
N GLU A 11 -44.19 -9.44 -16.99
CA GLU A 11 -44.03 -8.12 -16.38
C GLU A 11 -42.93 -8.11 -15.31
N ASP A 12 -42.88 -9.12 -14.43
CA ASP A 12 -41.80 -9.29 -13.46
C ASP A 12 -40.45 -9.49 -14.16
N GLN A 13 -40.41 -10.30 -15.21
CA GLN A 13 -39.19 -10.58 -15.97
C GLN A 13 -38.69 -9.32 -16.71
N LYS A 14 -39.61 -8.47 -17.18
CA LYS A 14 -39.30 -7.16 -17.76
C LYS A 14 -38.83 -6.15 -16.71
N ALA A 15 -39.47 -6.11 -15.54
CA ALA A 15 -39.05 -5.27 -14.42
C ALA A 15 -37.67 -5.69 -13.87
N ILE A 16 -37.37 -7.00 -13.89
CA ILE A 16 -36.05 -7.55 -13.56
C ILE A 16 -35.03 -7.20 -14.65
N SER A 17 -35.40 -7.17 -15.94
CA SER A 17 -34.46 -6.76 -17.00
C SER A 17 -34.18 -5.26 -16.99
N GLU A 18 -35.19 -4.42 -16.73
CA GLU A 18 -35.01 -2.96 -16.61
C GLU A 18 -34.20 -2.59 -15.36
N LYS A 19 -34.36 -3.29 -14.24
CA LYS A 19 -33.48 -3.14 -13.06
C LYS A 19 -32.05 -3.67 -13.27
N ARG A 20 -31.81 -4.43 -14.35
CA ARG A 20 -30.49 -4.89 -14.79
C ARG A 20 -29.91 -4.03 -15.92
N ASP A 21 -30.52 -2.89 -16.26
CA ASP A 21 -29.82 -1.88 -17.07
C ASP A 21 -28.76 -1.20 -16.18
N ILE A 22 -27.69 -1.94 -15.99
CA ILE A 22 -26.49 -1.59 -15.23
C ILE A 22 -25.43 -1.37 -16.29
N SER A 23 -25.74 -0.44 -17.19
CA SER A 23 -24.73 0.15 -18.05
C SER A 23 -23.61 0.64 -17.13
N PRO A 24 -22.36 0.16 -17.29
CA PRO A 24 -21.26 0.63 -16.46
C PRO A 24 -21.22 2.15 -16.58
N VAL A 25 -20.82 2.84 -15.50
CA VAL A 25 -20.65 4.31 -15.55
C VAL A 25 -19.86 4.61 -16.82
N PRO A 26 -20.35 5.47 -17.74
CA PRO A 26 -19.91 5.48 -19.14
C PRO A 26 -18.38 5.58 -19.35
N TYR A 27 -17.66 6.14 -18.37
CA TYR A 27 -16.20 6.18 -18.33
C TYR A 27 -15.54 4.81 -18.12
N VAL A 28 -16.05 3.96 -17.23
CA VAL A 28 -15.49 2.64 -16.90
C VAL A 28 -15.79 1.62 -18.00
N ALA A 29 -16.98 1.68 -18.61
CA ALA A 29 -17.31 0.90 -19.81
C ALA A 29 -16.33 1.18 -20.96
N ALA A 30 -15.95 2.44 -21.15
CA ALA A 30 -15.04 2.86 -22.19
C ALA A 30 -13.58 2.44 -21.91
N ALA A 31 -13.13 2.49 -20.65
CA ALA A 31 -11.80 2.04 -20.26
C ALA A 31 -11.65 0.51 -20.33
N ALA A 32 -12.64 -0.24 -19.86
CA ALA A 32 -12.64 -1.71 -19.91
C ALA A 32 -12.75 -2.28 -21.34
N ALA A 33 -13.23 -1.48 -22.30
CA ALA A 33 -13.30 -1.84 -23.72
C ALA A 33 -12.03 -1.43 -24.51
N ALA A 34 -11.08 -0.74 -23.89
CA ALA A 34 -9.87 -0.31 -24.56
C ALA A 34 -8.91 -1.48 -24.78
N ALA A 35 -8.49 -1.69 -26.03
CA ALA A 35 -7.46 -2.68 -26.33
C ALA A 35 -6.13 -2.28 -25.67
N PRO A 36 -5.31 -3.25 -25.23
CA PRO A 36 -3.98 -2.97 -24.70
C PRO A 36 -3.16 -2.13 -25.68
N ILE A 37 -2.53 -1.06 -25.18
CA ILE A 37 -1.62 -0.23 -25.97
C ILE A 37 -0.33 -1.00 -26.27
N VAL A 38 0.13 -1.80 -25.31
CA VAL A 38 1.34 -2.62 -25.41
C VAL A 38 0.95 -4.09 -25.39
N THR A 39 1.50 -4.88 -26.31
CA THR A 39 1.25 -6.33 -26.45
C THR A 39 2.55 -7.12 -26.60
N GLY A 40 2.46 -8.46 -26.59
CA GLY A 40 3.61 -9.34 -26.79
C GLY A 40 4.60 -9.33 -25.62
N PHE A 41 5.90 -9.45 -25.92
CA PHE A 41 6.94 -9.56 -24.90
C PHE A 41 7.00 -8.36 -23.93
N PRO A 42 6.92 -7.09 -24.37
CA PRO A 42 6.88 -5.95 -23.45
C PRO A 42 5.69 -5.99 -22.47
N ALA A 43 4.53 -6.47 -22.91
CA ALA A 43 3.37 -6.64 -22.03
C ALA A 43 3.61 -7.71 -20.96
N GLN A 44 4.29 -8.82 -21.32
CA GLN A 44 4.67 -9.86 -20.35
C GLN A 44 5.63 -9.33 -19.29
N VAL A 45 6.61 -8.50 -19.68
CA VAL A 45 7.52 -7.83 -18.73
C VAL A 45 6.74 -6.96 -17.76
N LEU A 46 5.82 -6.13 -18.26
CA LEU A 46 4.97 -5.28 -17.43
C LEU A 46 3.98 -6.07 -16.57
N ALA A 47 3.62 -7.30 -16.94
CA ALA A 47 2.76 -8.17 -16.16
C ALA A 47 3.50 -8.90 -15.01
N VAL A 48 4.83 -9.00 -15.07
CA VAL A 48 5.64 -9.73 -14.06
C VAL A 48 6.44 -8.79 -13.16
N THR A 49 6.84 -7.63 -13.68
CA THR A 49 7.70 -6.70 -12.95
C THR A 49 7.03 -6.07 -11.70
N PRO A 50 5.77 -5.59 -11.75
CA PRO A 50 5.10 -5.05 -10.57
C PRO A 50 4.97 -6.06 -9.42
N PRO A 51 4.54 -7.33 -9.66
CA PRO A 51 4.56 -8.36 -8.62
C PRO A 51 5.92 -8.58 -7.95
N LEU A 52 7.04 -8.49 -8.69
CA LEU A 52 8.39 -8.67 -8.13
C LEU A 52 8.74 -7.56 -7.13
N PHE A 53 8.52 -6.29 -7.50
CA PHE A 53 8.75 -5.17 -6.59
C PHE A 53 7.80 -5.22 -5.38
N TYR A 54 6.55 -5.59 -5.61
CA TYR A 54 5.60 -5.76 -4.52
C TYR A 54 6.01 -6.88 -3.56
N PHE A 55 6.50 -8.01 -4.07
CA PHE A 55 7.01 -9.10 -3.23
C PHE A 55 8.19 -8.66 -2.36
N TYR A 56 9.14 -7.92 -2.93
CA TYR A 56 10.22 -7.31 -2.16
C TYR A 56 9.68 -6.42 -1.02
N LEU A 57 8.74 -5.52 -1.33
CA LEU A 57 8.12 -4.65 -0.33
C LEU A 57 7.40 -5.45 0.76
N GLN A 58 6.71 -6.54 0.41
CA GLN A 58 6.07 -7.43 1.37
C GLN A 58 7.10 -8.03 2.34
N THR A 59 8.23 -8.53 1.85
CA THR A 59 9.27 -9.13 2.72
C THR A 59 9.97 -8.11 3.63
N SER A 60 9.92 -6.82 3.31
CA SER A 60 10.52 -5.77 4.15
C SER A 60 9.93 -5.72 5.57
N GLY A 61 8.67 -6.15 5.74
CA GLY A 61 8.01 -6.26 7.04
C GLY A 61 8.58 -7.34 7.97
N ILE A 62 9.34 -8.31 7.44
CA ILE A 62 10.02 -9.34 8.25
C ILE A 62 11.01 -8.68 9.21
N ALA A 63 11.79 -7.72 8.72
CA ALA A 63 12.78 -7.02 9.55
C ALA A 63 12.10 -6.25 10.70
N THR A 64 10.94 -5.64 10.44
CA THR A 64 10.13 -4.99 11.48
C THR A 64 9.63 -5.99 12.52
N CYS A 65 9.15 -7.16 12.07
CA CYS A 65 8.72 -8.22 12.99
C CYS A 65 9.87 -8.77 13.85
N SER A 66 11.07 -8.90 13.29
CA SER A 66 12.26 -9.30 14.07
C SER A 66 12.57 -8.28 15.15
N LYS A 67 12.57 -6.97 14.81
CA LYS A 67 12.78 -5.89 15.79
C LYS A 67 11.75 -5.91 16.92
N ILE A 68 10.47 -6.15 16.62
CA ILE A 68 9.41 -6.26 17.63
C ILE A 68 9.68 -7.45 18.57
N LYS A 69 10.06 -8.62 18.02
CA LYS A 69 10.34 -9.82 18.82
C LYS A 69 11.55 -9.64 19.72
N GLU A 70 12.62 -9.03 19.19
CA GLU A 70 13.86 -8.75 19.92
C GLU A 70 13.63 -7.72 21.03
N ALA A 71 12.87 -6.66 20.76
CA ALA A 71 12.56 -5.63 21.74
C ALA A 71 11.52 -6.07 22.78
N GLY A 72 10.72 -7.10 22.49
CA GLY A 72 9.63 -7.54 23.36
C GLY A 72 8.46 -6.54 23.47
N THR A 73 8.40 -5.55 22.58
CA THR A 73 7.38 -4.49 22.55
C THR A 73 7.19 -4.01 21.11
N THR A 74 6.02 -3.45 20.80
CA THR A 74 5.77 -2.83 19.50
C THR A 74 6.29 -1.40 19.38
N GLY A 75 6.73 -0.78 20.48
CA GLY A 75 7.16 0.62 20.47
C GLY A 75 6.11 1.53 19.82
N ASP A 76 6.56 2.44 18.96
CA ASP A 76 5.72 3.41 18.24
C ASP A 76 5.10 2.87 16.94
N PHE A 77 5.26 1.58 16.63
CA PHE A 77 4.67 0.99 15.43
C PHE A 77 3.14 0.97 15.56
N SER A 78 2.44 1.56 14.58
CA SER A 78 0.98 1.54 14.52
C SER A 78 0.45 0.16 14.08
N PRO A 79 -0.65 -0.37 14.67
CA PRO A 79 -1.32 -1.58 14.18
C PRO A 79 -1.82 -1.44 12.73
N ALA A 80 -2.14 -0.21 12.31
CA ALA A 80 -2.73 0.08 11.02
C ALA A 80 -1.89 -0.45 9.85
N GLN A 81 -0.56 -0.33 9.94
CA GLN A 81 0.36 -0.72 8.86
C GLN A 81 0.37 -2.24 8.59
N PHE A 82 0.08 -3.06 9.62
CA PHE A 82 0.10 -4.52 9.50
C PHE A 82 -1.27 -5.06 9.09
N VAL A 83 -2.33 -4.53 9.71
CA VAL A 83 -3.70 -4.95 9.44
C VAL A 83 -4.09 -4.58 8.00
N SER A 84 -3.78 -3.35 7.59
CA SER A 84 -4.09 -2.88 6.24
C SER A 84 -3.43 -3.70 5.13
N LEU A 85 -2.28 -4.34 5.35
CA LEU A 85 -1.61 -5.15 4.33
C LEU A 85 -2.49 -6.35 3.92
N TYR A 86 -3.00 -7.12 4.88
CA TYR A 86 -3.87 -8.25 4.55
C TYR A 86 -5.29 -7.79 4.17
N THR A 87 -5.80 -6.69 4.75
CA THR A 87 -7.11 -6.15 4.36
C THR A 87 -7.08 -5.71 2.90
N ASN A 88 -6.11 -4.87 2.52
CA ASN A 88 -5.93 -4.39 1.16
C ASN A 88 -5.61 -5.55 0.20
N GLY A 89 -4.73 -6.47 0.60
CA GLY A 89 -4.45 -7.69 -0.16
C GLY A 89 -5.72 -8.50 -0.44
N THR A 90 -6.61 -8.67 0.55
CA THR A 90 -7.87 -9.40 0.37
C THR A 90 -8.81 -8.69 -0.61
N VAL A 91 -8.95 -7.37 -0.51
CA VAL A 91 -9.76 -6.56 -1.44
C VAL A 91 -9.24 -6.72 -2.87
N TRP A 92 -7.92 -6.64 -3.07
CA TRP A 92 -7.31 -6.80 -4.40
C TRP A 92 -7.30 -8.24 -4.92
N VAL A 93 -7.36 -9.26 -4.04
CA VAL A 93 -7.62 -10.65 -4.45
C VAL A 93 -9.04 -10.77 -5.01
N ILE A 94 -10.04 -10.20 -4.33
CA ILE A 94 -11.42 -10.17 -4.83
C ILE A 94 -11.48 -9.41 -6.15
N TYR A 95 -10.82 -8.25 -6.23
CA TYR A 95 -10.76 -7.45 -7.45
C TYR A 95 -10.14 -8.22 -8.62
N GLY A 96 -8.93 -8.79 -8.43
CA GLY A 96 -8.24 -9.56 -9.46
C GLY A 96 -9.04 -10.78 -9.91
N ALA A 97 -9.80 -11.41 -9.00
CA ALA A 97 -10.72 -12.49 -9.37
C ALA A 97 -11.89 -11.98 -10.22
N LEU A 98 -12.51 -10.85 -9.87
CA LEU A 98 -13.59 -10.25 -10.67
C LEU A 98 -13.10 -9.76 -12.04
N ALA A 99 -11.92 -9.14 -12.08
CA ALA A 99 -11.27 -8.64 -13.29
C ALA A 99 -10.66 -9.77 -14.15
N GLN A 100 -10.62 -11.01 -13.66
CA GLN A 100 -9.90 -12.14 -14.27
C GLN A 100 -8.41 -11.83 -14.52
N ASP A 101 -7.81 -11.05 -13.64
CA ASP A 101 -6.43 -10.58 -13.72
C ASP A 101 -5.56 -11.29 -12.67
N MET A 102 -4.80 -12.29 -13.13
CA MET A 102 -3.87 -13.03 -12.28
C MET A 102 -2.63 -12.23 -11.89
N THR A 103 -2.24 -11.23 -12.69
CA THR A 103 -1.14 -10.34 -12.37
C THR A 103 -1.47 -9.54 -11.12
N VAL A 104 -2.72 -9.14 -10.93
CA VAL A 104 -3.19 -8.49 -9.70
C VAL A 104 -3.45 -9.50 -8.58
N LEU A 105 -4.10 -10.63 -8.88
CA LEU A 105 -4.55 -11.58 -7.86
C LEU A 105 -3.39 -12.21 -7.08
N ILE A 106 -2.42 -12.80 -7.78
CA ILE A 106 -1.33 -13.59 -7.18
C ILE A 106 -0.51 -12.79 -6.14
N PRO A 107 0.06 -11.61 -6.49
CA PRO A 107 0.81 -10.81 -5.52
C PRO A 107 -0.02 -10.43 -4.30
N ASN A 108 -1.30 -10.11 -4.48
CA ASN A 108 -2.16 -9.73 -3.37
C ASN A 108 -2.54 -10.92 -2.47
N ALA A 109 -2.63 -12.13 -3.02
CA ALA A 109 -2.77 -13.35 -2.23
C ALA A 109 -1.53 -13.58 -1.34
N THR A 110 -0.33 -13.32 -1.85
CA THR A 110 0.88 -13.38 -1.01
C THR A 110 0.86 -12.32 0.10
N ALA A 111 0.31 -11.13 -0.18
CA ALA A 111 0.21 -10.04 0.80
C ALA A 111 -0.75 -10.38 1.94
N VAL A 112 -1.81 -11.14 1.67
CA VAL A 112 -2.68 -11.69 2.72
C VAL A 112 -1.87 -12.58 3.67
N GLY A 113 -1.05 -13.49 3.14
CA GLY A 113 -0.20 -14.36 3.96
C GLY A 113 0.79 -13.60 4.84
N PHE A 114 1.54 -12.66 4.25
CA PHE A 114 2.47 -11.81 5.01
C PHE A 114 1.76 -10.92 6.03
N GLY A 115 0.65 -10.28 5.65
CA GLY A 115 -0.09 -9.39 6.53
C GLY A 115 -0.72 -10.12 7.72
N LEU A 116 -1.23 -11.34 7.53
CA LEU A 116 -1.69 -12.19 8.63
C LEU A 116 -0.55 -12.54 9.59
N TYR A 117 0.60 -12.93 9.05
CA TYR A 117 1.79 -13.21 9.85
C TYR A 117 2.24 -11.97 10.65
N TYR A 118 2.40 -10.81 10.00
CA TYR A 118 2.85 -9.60 10.67
C TYR A 118 1.87 -9.12 11.74
N THR A 119 0.58 -9.18 11.44
CA THR A 119 -0.47 -8.84 12.40
C THR A 119 -0.46 -9.76 13.61
N SER A 120 -0.21 -11.06 13.42
CA SER A 120 -0.10 -12.03 14.52
C SER A 120 1.10 -11.75 15.43
N VAL A 121 2.25 -11.38 14.85
CA VAL A 121 3.43 -10.96 15.62
C VAL A 121 3.12 -9.70 16.40
N PHE A 122 2.56 -8.68 15.75
CA PHE A 122 2.23 -7.41 16.39
C PHE A 122 1.26 -7.60 17.57
N ALA A 123 0.16 -8.34 17.36
CA ALA A 123 -0.85 -8.61 18.38
C ALA A 123 -0.30 -9.34 19.62
N LYS A 124 0.76 -10.14 19.46
CA LYS A 124 1.44 -10.79 20.59
C LYS A 124 2.13 -9.79 21.53
N TYR A 125 2.60 -8.65 21.02
CA TYR A 125 3.41 -7.68 21.76
C TYR A 125 2.69 -6.34 22.00
N HIS A 126 1.42 -6.20 21.57
CA HIS A 126 0.60 -5.00 21.78
C HIS A 126 -0.72 -5.37 22.49
N PRO A 127 -0.78 -5.27 23.83
CA PRO A 127 -1.92 -5.76 24.60
C PRO A 127 -3.16 -4.86 24.51
N GLU A 128 -3.07 -3.65 23.97
CA GLU A 128 -4.24 -2.80 23.72
C GLU A 128 -5.12 -3.39 22.60
N SER A 129 -6.44 -3.18 22.73
CA SER A 129 -7.44 -3.92 21.97
C SER A 129 -7.28 -3.78 20.44
N MET A 130 -6.68 -4.80 19.82
CA MET A 130 -6.64 -5.04 18.38
C MET A 130 -8.04 -5.24 17.77
N MET A 131 -9.06 -5.45 18.60
CA MET A 131 -10.43 -5.78 18.19
C MET A 131 -11.02 -4.76 17.22
N LYS A 132 -10.80 -3.46 17.45
CA LYS A 132 -11.31 -2.41 16.54
C LYS A 132 -10.72 -2.51 15.14
N TRP A 133 -9.45 -2.90 15.03
CA TRP A 133 -8.77 -3.07 13.75
C TRP A 133 -9.25 -4.33 13.03
N TYR A 134 -9.44 -5.43 13.76
CA TYR A 134 -10.03 -6.65 13.22
C TYR A 134 -11.47 -6.44 12.77
N ALA A 135 -12.29 -5.77 13.56
CA ALA A 135 -13.67 -5.45 13.21
C ALA A 135 -13.74 -4.56 11.97
N GLY A 136 -12.91 -3.51 11.89
CA GLY A 136 -12.82 -2.66 10.70
C GLY A 136 -12.39 -3.43 9.46
N SER A 137 -11.34 -4.26 9.56
CA SER A 137 -10.88 -5.11 8.46
C SER A 137 -11.96 -6.11 8.03
N ALA A 138 -12.64 -6.76 8.99
CA ALA A 138 -13.67 -7.74 8.70
C ALA A 138 -14.86 -7.09 8.00
N ALA A 139 -15.26 -5.89 8.42
CA ALA A 139 -16.32 -5.13 7.77
C ALA A 139 -15.97 -4.77 6.31
N ILE A 140 -14.74 -4.32 6.05
CA ILE A 140 -14.27 -3.99 4.69
C ILE A 140 -14.25 -5.25 3.80
N ILE A 141 -13.71 -6.36 4.33
CA ILE A 141 -13.63 -7.62 3.58
C ILE A 141 -15.03 -8.19 3.31
N ALA A 142 -15.90 -8.24 4.32
CA ALA A 142 -17.27 -8.72 4.16
C ALA A 142 -18.07 -7.85 3.20
N GLY A 143 -17.93 -6.52 3.29
CA GLY A 143 -18.54 -5.58 2.35
C GLY A 143 -18.06 -5.79 0.91
N SER A 144 -16.76 -6.00 0.72
CA SER A 144 -16.17 -6.28 -0.60
C SER A 144 -16.63 -7.62 -1.16
N ALA A 145 -16.70 -8.65 -0.33
CA ALA A 145 -17.20 -9.98 -0.72
C ALA A 145 -18.69 -9.95 -1.08
N ALA A 146 -19.51 -9.21 -0.32
CA ALA A 146 -20.91 -9.01 -0.65
C ALA A 146 -21.06 -8.22 -1.96
N ALA A 147 -20.30 -7.14 -2.13
CA ALA A 147 -20.29 -6.33 -3.34
C ALA A 147 -19.91 -7.15 -4.58
N ALA A 148 -18.98 -8.11 -4.46
CA ALA A 148 -18.57 -8.99 -5.54
C ALA A 148 -19.71 -9.84 -6.14
N THR A 149 -20.82 -10.01 -5.42
CA THR A 149 -22.01 -10.72 -5.91
C THR A 149 -22.99 -9.81 -6.68
N LEU A 150 -22.77 -8.49 -6.63
CA LEU A 150 -23.59 -7.50 -7.31
C LEU A 150 -23.12 -7.31 -8.75
N PRO A 151 -24.00 -6.88 -9.67
CA PRO A 151 -23.62 -6.69 -11.07
C PRO A 151 -22.55 -5.60 -11.28
N ASN A 152 -22.48 -4.60 -10.40
CA ASN A 152 -21.45 -3.56 -10.37
C ASN A 152 -20.34 -3.87 -9.34
N GLY A 153 -20.17 -5.14 -8.97
CA GLY A 153 -19.23 -5.56 -7.93
C GLY A 153 -17.78 -5.20 -8.23
N LEU A 154 -17.36 -5.29 -9.50
CA LEU A 154 -16.01 -4.90 -9.94
C LEU A 154 -15.71 -3.44 -9.57
N ASP A 155 -16.63 -2.53 -9.89
CA ASP A 155 -16.46 -1.09 -9.65
C ASP A 155 -16.43 -0.77 -8.16
N ILE A 156 -17.34 -1.35 -7.37
CA ILE A 156 -17.42 -1.12 -5.93
C ILE A 156 -16.14 -1.61 -5.25
N VAL A 157 -15.67 -2.81 -5.61
CA VAL A 157 -14.44 -3.39 -5.04
C VAL A 157 -13.22 -2.60 -5.51
N GLY A 158 -13.17 -2.17 -6.77
CA GLY A 158 -12.09 -1.35 -7.32
C GLY A 158 -11.96 0.00 -6.61
N TRP A 159 -13.08 0.70 -6.40
CA TRP A 159 -13.09 1.93 -5.60
C TRP A 159 -12.70 1.72 -4.15
N THR A 160 -13.12 0.59 -3.55
CA THR A 160 -12.71 0.21 -2.19
C THR A 160 -11.20 0.01 -2.12
N GLY A 161 -10.62 -0.70 -3.08
CA GLY A 161 -9.16 -0.90 -3.20
C GLY A 161 -8.42 0.43 -3.38
N CYS A 162 -8.93 1.33 -4.23
CA CYS A 162 -8.36 2.67 -4.42
C CYS A 162 -8.38 3.50 -3.13
N ALA A 163 -9.51 3.51 -2.41
CA ALA A 163 -9.63 4.24 -1.15
C ALA A 163 -8.64 3.70 -0.10
N MET A 164 -8.52 2.38 0.01
CA MET A 164 -7.54 1.73 0.89
C MET A 164 -6.10 2.11 0.52
N ALA A 165 -5.77 2.12 -0.78
CA ALA A 165 -4.44 2.52 -1.25
C ALA A 165 -4.13 3.98 -0.89
N VAL A 166 -5.08 4.91 -1.03
CA VAL A 166 -4.90 6.32 -0.66
C VAL A 166 -4.72 6.48 0.85
N ILE A 167 -5.52 5.79 1.66
CA ILE A 167 -5.38 5.82 3.13
C ILE A 167 -3.98 5.35 3.53
N LEU A 168 -3.49 4.28 2.91
CA LEU A 168 -2.14 3.73 3.13
C LEU A 168 -1.01 4.71 2.80
N LEU A 169 -1.20 5.61 1.82
CA LEU A 169 -0.22 6.65 1.48
C LEU A 169 -0.07 7.74 2.56
N SER A 170 -1.00 7.85 3.50
CA SER A 170 -1.00 8.91 4.51
C SER A 170 0.22 8.84 5.43
N SER A 171 0.62 7.64 5.85
CA SER A 171 1.78 7.43 6.74
C SER A 171 3.12 7.87 6.11
N PRO A 172 3.51 7.39 4.90
CA PRO A 172 4.76 7.83 4.27
C PRO A 172 4.75 9.32 3.92
N LEU A 173 3.60 9.92 3.60
CA LEU A 173 3.50 11.36 3.38
C LEU A 173 3.68 12.18 4.67
N ALA A 174 3.29 11.66 5.83
CA ALA A 174 3.52 12.34 7.11
C ALA A 174 5.03 12.53 7.41
N VAL A 175 5.86 11.58 7.00
CA VAL A 175 7.33 11.65 7.16
C VAL A 175 7.94 12.80 6.34
N VAL A 176 7.37 13.14 5.18
CA VAL A 176 7.83 14.28 4.36
C VAL A 176 7.81 15.58 5.16
N GLY A 177 6.73 15.84 5.91
CA GLY A 177 6.61 17.00 6.79
C GLY A 177 7.75 17.07 7.82
N LYS A 178 8.08 15.92 8.43
CA LYS A 178 9.18 15.81 9.40
C LYS A 178 10.53 16.11 8.74
N VAL A 179 10.82 15.53 7.58
CA VAL A 179 12.08 15.77 6.85
C VAL A 179 12.24 17.24 6.46
N MET A 180 11.18 17.89 6.00
CA MET A 180 11.22 19.31 5.63
C MET A 180 11.46 20.23 6.82
N LYS A 181 10.94 19.86 8.01
CA LYS A 181 11.14 20.59 9.26
C LYS A 181 12.56 20.37 9.80
N ASP A 182 13.00 19.12 9.85
CA ASP A 182 14.29 18.72 10.42
C ASP A 182 15.46 18.99 9.47
N LYS A 183 15.17 19.35 8.21
CA LYS A 183 16.16 19.54 7.12
C LYS A 183 17.12 18.34 6.98
N SER A 184 16.60 17.14 7.28
CA SER A 184 17.37 15.90 7.33
C SER A 184 16.51 14.71 6.92
N THR A 185 17.08 13.82 6.10
CA THR A 185 16.45 12.57 5.65
C THR A 185 16.62 11.42 6.63
N ALA A 186 17.15 11.63 7.84
CA ALA A 186 17.38 10.57 8.83
C ALA A 186 16.13 9.76 9.20
N ALA A 187 14.95 10.37 9.14
CA ALA A 187 13.67 9.70 9.42
C ALA A 187 13.06 8.99 8.20
N LEU A 188 13.64 9.15 7.00
CA LEU A 188 13.13 8.62 5.76
C LEU A 188 14.07 7.52 5.23
N PRO A 189 13.62 6.27 5.13
CA PRO A 189 14.48 5.20 4.65
C PRO A 189 14.53 5.17 3.11
N PHE A 190 15.70 5.38 2.51
CA PHE A 190 15.88 5.46 1.05
C PHE A 190 15.43 4.20 0.32
N GLY A 191 15.83 3.02 0.80
CA GLY A 191 15.52 1.73 0.15
C GLY A 191 14.00 1.51 -0.05
N PRO A 192 13.19 1.60 1.02
CA PRO A 192 11.73 1.56 0.90
C PRO A 192 11.13 2.65 0.00
N SER A 193 11.63 3.89 0.04
CA SER A 193 11.13 4.95 -0.86
C SER A 193 11.41 4.64 -2.33
N LEU A 194 12.59 4.12 -2.66
CA LEU A 194 12.95 3.72 -4.03
C LEU A 194 12.15 2.51 -4.49
N ALA A 195 12.04 1.49 -3.64
CA ALA A 195 11.24 0.29 -3.94
C ALA A 195 9.76 0.64 -4.12
N GLY A 196 9.22 1.53 -3.29
CA GLY A 196 7.87 2.06 -3.40
C GLY A 196 7.64 2.81 -4.71
N PHE A 197 8.58 3.65 -5.11
CA PHE A 197 8.55 4.35 -6.40
C PHE A 197 8.53 3.39 -7.59
N LEU A 198 9.43 2.40 -7.61
CA LEU A 198 9.49 1.41 -8.70
C LEU A 198 8.24 0.54 -8.75
N ASN A 199 7.74 0.09 -7.59
CA ASN A 199 6.48 -0.64 -7.49
C ASN A 199 5.32 0.18 -8.06
N ALA A 200 5.13 1.41 -7.58
CA ALA A 200 4.02 2.26 -8.02
C ALA A 200 4.13 2.61 -9.52
N SER A 201 5.34 2.89 -10.01
CA SER A 201 5.58 3.19 -11.43
C SER A 201 5.23 2.00 -12.33
N THR A 202 5.62 0.79 -11.93
CA THR A 202 5.38 -0.41 -12.74
C THR A 202 3.91 -0.82 -12.71
N TRP A 203 3.21 -0.69 -11.58
CA TRP A 203 1.75 -0.86 -11.53
C TRP A 203 0.99 0.20 -12.33
N ALA A 204 1.43 1.46 -12.30
CA ALA A 204 0.84 2.51 -13.11
C ALA A 204 1.03 2.22 -14.61
N ALA A 205 2.21 1.77 -15.02
CA ALA A 205 2.48 1.36 -16.40
C ALA A 205 1.65 0.12 -16.80
N TYR A 206 1.59 -0.90 -15.96
CA TYR A 206 0.75 -2.09 -16.21
C TYR A 206 -0.72 -1.71 -16.39
N GLY A 207 -1.27 -0.95 -15.45
CA GLY A 207 -2.66 -0.51 -15.50
C GLY A 207 -2.98 0.34 -16.72
N SER A 208 -2.08 1.24 -17.13
CA SER A 208 -2.35 2.20 -18.23
C SER A 208 -1.99 1.71 -19.63
N LEU A 209 -1.09 0.72 -19.76
CA LEU A 209 -0.58 0.27 -21.06
C LEU A 209 -1.03 -1.15 -21.42
N VAL A 210 -1.32 -1.98 -20.42
CA VAL A 210 -1.64 -3.40 -20.61
C VAL A 210 -3.07 -3.70 -20.18
N ALA A 211 -3.40 -3.47 -18.91
CA ALA A 211 -4.73 -3.77 -18.38
C ALA A 211 -5.80 -2.76 -18.78
N MET A 212 -5.40 -1.54 -19.17
CA MET A 212 -6.29 -0.40 -19.44
C MET A 212 -7.26 -0.10 -18.28
N ASP A 213 -6.78 -0.34 -17.05
CA ASP A 213 -7.60 -0.36 -15.84
C ASP A 213 -7.35 0.87 -14.95
N PRO A 214 -8.32 1.81 -14.84
CA PRO A 214 -8.20 3.02 -14.03
C PRO A 214 -8.08 2.74 -12.54
N TYR A 215 -8.66 1.65 -12.04
CA TYR A 215 -8.56 1.27 -10.64
C TYR A 215 -7.12 0.87 -10.29
N ILE A 216 -6.36 0.35 -11.26
CA ILE A 216 -4.95 0.03 -11.08
C ILE A 216 -4.08 1.27 -11.28
N TYR A 217 -4.16 1.95 -12.44
CA TYR A 217 -3.15 2.97 -12.74
C TYR A 217 -3.33 4.27 -11.95
N ALA A 218 -4.55 4.68 -11.60
CA ALA A 218 -4.78 5.96 -10.94
C ALA A 218 -4.19 6.03 -9.52
N PRO A 219 -4.50 5.11 -8.58
CA PRO A 219 -3.91 5.15 -7.24
C PRO A 219 -2.40 4.90 -7.27
N ASN A 220 -1.91 4.08 -8.20
CA ASN A 220 -0.48 3.85 -8.36
C ASN A 220 0.26 5.08 -8.93
N GLY A 221 -0.38 5.85 -9.81
CA GLY A 221 0.14 7.15 -10.24
C GLY A 221 0.28 8.14 -9.08
N LEU A 222 -0.69 8.17 -8.16
CA LEU A 222 -0.59 8.96 -6.93
C LEU A 222 0.53 8.46 -6.01
N GLY A 223 0.66 7.14 -5.85
CA GLY A 223 1.74 6.53 -5.07
C GLY A 223 3.13 6.80 -5.66
N MET A 224 3.25 6.78 -6.99
CA MET A 224 4.47 7.13 -7.71
C MET A 224 4.85 8.58 -7.44
N ALA A 225 3.90 9.52 -7.55
CA ALA A 225 4.15 10.93 -7.24
C ALA A 225 4.57 11.13 -5.77
N ALA A 226 3.89 10.46 -4.82
CA ALA A 226 4.24 10.52 -3.41
C ALA A 226 5.66 9.99 -3.11
N CYS A 227 6.07 8.90 -3.76
CA CYS A 227 7.42 8.35 -3.59
C CYS A 227 8.47 9.20 -4.31
N ALA A 228 8.12 9.81 -5.44
CA ALA A 228 9.00 10.77 -6.13
C ALA A 228 9.30 11.99 -5.24
N ILE A 229 8.28 12.51 -4.54
CA ILE A 229 8.46 13.57 -3.53
C ILE A 229 9.45 13.11 -2.46
N GLN A 230 9.26 11.92 -1.87
CA GLN A 230 10.18 11.37 -0.88
C GLN A 230 11.62 11.26 -1.40
N LEU A 231 11.82 10.72 -2.61
CA LEU A 231 13.12 10.57 -3.23
C LEU A 231 13.79 11.93 -3.51
N SER A 232 13.01 12.93 -3.92
CA SER A 232 13.54 14.28 -4.18
C SER A 232 14.17 14.91 -2.93
N LEU A 233 13.69 14.58 -1.73
CA LEU A 233 14.24 15.09 -0.47
C LEU A 233 15.68 14.62 -0.22
N PHE A 234 16.07 13.44 -0.72
CA PHE A 234 17.47 13.01 -0.68
C PHE A 234 18.36 13.84 -1.61
N GLY A 235 17.82 14.29 -2.75
CA GLY A 235 18.51 15.23 -3.63
C GLY A 235 18.67 16.61 -3.00
N ILE A 236 17.71 17.05 -2.18
CA ILE A 236 17.69 18.38 -1.56
C ILE A 236 18.52 18.43 -0.26
N TYR A 237 18.32 17.47 0.64
CA TYR A 237 18.92 17.47 1.98
C TYR A 237 20.08 16.46 2.13
N GLY A 238 20.37 15.68 1.09
CA GLY A 238 21.41 14.66 1.12
C GLY A 238 21.00 13.38 1.82
N PHE A 239 21.91 12.40 1.81
CA PHE A 239 21.79 11.18 2.61
C PHE A 239 22.26 11.45 4.04
N PRO A 240 21.64 10.83 5.05
CA PRO A 240 22.14 10.95 6.41
C PRO A 240 23.55 10.32 6.48
N PRO A 241 24.45 10.86 7.32
CA PRO A 241 25.75 10.24 7.55
C PRO A 241 25.56 8.77 7.93
N SER A 242 26.38 7.86 7.38
CA SER A 242 26.34 6.49 7.85
C SER A 242 26.73 6.47 9.34
N ALA A 243 26.17 5.55 10.13
CA ALA A 243 26.55 5.41 11.54
C ALA A 243 28.08 5.24 11.74
N SER A 244 28.79 4.76 10.71
CA SER A 244 30.25 4.66 10.68
C SER A 244 30.96 5.99 10.43
N ALA A 245 30.35 6.94 9.72
CA ALA A 245 30.92 8.27 9.45
C ALA A 245 30.73 9.22 10.64
N GLU A 246 29.67 9.04 11.43
CA GLU A 246 29.44 9.80 12.66
C GLU A 246 30.38 9.36 13.80
N ALA A 247 30.73 8.07 13.86
CA ALA A 247 31.75 7.53 14.77
C ALA A 247 33.20 7.90 14.38
N ALA A 248 33.42 8.40 13.17
CA ALA A 248 34.75 8.77 12.64
C ALA A 248 35.05 10.28 12.74
N LYS A 249 34.13 11.08 13.29
CA LYS A 249 34.44 12.48 13.61
C LYS A 249 35.50 12.50 14.73
N PRO A 250 36.66 13.14 14.53
CA PRO A 250 37.61 13.36 15.62
C PRO A 250 36.87 14.11 16.73
N VAL A 251 37.00 13.62 17.96
CA VAL A 251 36.65 14.38 19.15
C VAL A 251 37.46 15.67 19.05
N GLU A 252 36.77 16.78 18.78
CA GLU A 252 37.37 18.11 18.84
C GLU A 252 37.99 18.24 20.23
N GLU A 253 39.30 18.50 20.23
CA GLU A 253 40.19 18.57 21.38
C GLU A 253 39.64 19.56 22.41
N ALA A 254 38.89 19.04 23.38
CA ALA A 254 38.49 19.80 24.55
C ALA A 254 39.73 19.99 25.44
N ALA A 255 40.34 21.17 25.26
CA ALA A 255 41.33 21.86 26.08
C ALA A 255 41.85 21.13 27.33
N GLU A 256 43.19 21.00 27.39
CA GLU A 256 43.95 20.69 28.60
C GLU A 256 43.46 21.51 29.81
N PRO A 257 43.22 20.88 30.98
CA PRO A 257 42.91 21.63 32.19
C PRO A 257 44.14 22.42 32.65
N GLU A 258 44.00 23.74 32.76
CA GLU A 258 45.00 24.62 33.38
C GLU A 258 45.40 24.09 34.76
N LYS A 259 46.72 23.94 34.98
CA LYS A 259 47.29 23.58 36.28
C LYS A 259 46.94 24.64 37.33
N PRO A 260 46.61 24.26 38.58
CA PRO A 260 46.39 25.22 39.64
C PRO A 260 47.69 25.97 39.98
N GLU A 261 47.66 27.30 39.96
CA GLU A 261 48.72 28.16 40.50
C GLU A 261 48.91 27.89 41.99
N GLU A 262 50.12 27.49 42.36
CA GLU A 262 50.56 27.31 43.73
C GLU A 262 50.81 28.68 44.36
N LYS A 263 49.95 29.11 45.30
CA LYS A 263 50.18 30.37 46.04
C LYS A 263 51.40 30.23 46.96
N PRO A 264 52.32 31.22 47.01
CA PRO A 264 53.43 31.18 47.94
C PRO A 264 52.93 31.32 49.38
N LYS A 265 53.42 30.46 50.27
CA LYS A 265 53.26 30.63 51.72
C LYS A 265 54.13 31.79 52.20
N ALA A 266 53.51 32.80 52.80
CA ALA A 266 54.08 33.71 53.78
C ALA A 266 52.99 34.15 54.75
#